data_AF-A0AAJ0GRD1-F1
#
_entry.id   AF-A0AAJ0GRD1-F1
#
_cell.length_a   1.000
_cell.length_b   1.000
_cell.length_c   1.000
_cell.angle_alpha   90.00
_cell.angle_beta   90.00
_cell.angle_gamma   90.00
#
_symmetry.space_group_name_H-M   'P 1'
#
loop_
_entity.id
_entity.type
_entity.pdbx_description
1 polymer ?
#
loop_
_entity_poly.entity_id
_entity_poly.type
_entity_poly.pdbx_seq_one_letter_code
_entity_poly.pdbx_strand_id
1 'polypeptide(L)'
;MARRLQQATEDALQTGGRAGRRAIEEAGFSEELKAKLLDKVAGAKFEQENSAALLQAGITSRIPDSAGLGTRTIASAQPWTGEESTEDAVLRMLEDAHKPLAPGLRGKSKPPMPGPVDMRFRREVSVSPGKRASSARDRAQAYAGMGMNDKGLSEEEREAMKREFRERFTPVARAVPNSISALAALANERIEDAIARGQFKNIPRGKGIERDTRADNPFIDTTEYIMNKMIKRQDIVPPWIEKQQELIKAAENFRSRLRNDWKRHAARMIASRGGTLEQQIARATAYARAEEVHNPRRTRNPEQISVPTNSTEDAVILQLNATTSPTPTPSAFSSFTGDQPTATEPDATITRPFRDPAWETAEKSYMTLAISNLNNLTRSYNLMAPELAKKPYFSLERELKNCFADVAPQLAEEIRLRATKPAKSLVNSPFGGSAGGQLGKGLGGLLSGSSGVRVVESPEKHYGLKEFWRDLWRKKA
;
A
#
# COMPACT_ATOMS: atom_id res chain seq x y z
N MET A 1 -46.82 -47.19 27.89
CA MET A 1 -45.36 -47.20 27.71
C MET A 1 -44.83 -45.99 26.95
N ALA A 2 -45.34 -45.64 25.76
CA ALA A 2 -44.86 -44.50 24.97
C ALA A 2 -44.82 -43.15 25.72
N ARG A 3 -45.88 -42.80 26.48
CA ARG A 3 -45.89 -41.57 27.30
C ARG A 3 -44.82 -41.55 28.40
N ARG A 4 -44.52 -42.71 29.01
CA ARG A 4 -43.47 -42.82 30.05
C ARG A 4 -42.08 -42.71 29.43
N LEU A 5 -41.88 -43.27 28.24
CA LEU A 5 -40.64 -43.09 27.48
C LEU A 5 -40.44 -41.63 27.10
N GLN A 6 -41.49 -40.97 26.60
CA GLN A 6 -41.46 -39.56 26.25
C GLN A 6 -41.14 -38.68 27.47
N GLN A 7 -41.81 -38.92 28.60
CA GLN A 7 -41.55 -38.21 29.85
C GLN A 7 -40.12 -38.43 30.35
N ALA A 8 -39.63 -39.68 30.36
CA ALA A 8 -38.26 -39.98 30.77
C ALA A 8 -37.21 -39.36 29.82
N THR A 9 -37.49 -39.28 28.51
CA THR A 9 -36.62 -38.57 27.56
C THR A 9 -36.65 -37.06 27.74
N GLU A 10 -37.82 -36.49 28.02
CA GLU A 10 -38.00 -35.06 28.28
C GLU A 10 -37.29 -34.66 29.56
N ASP A 11 -37.49 -35.42 30.65
CA ASP A 11 -36.80 -35.24 31.92
C ASP A 11 -35.27 -35.37 31.74
N ALA A 12 -34.79 -36.32 30.93
CA ALA A 12 -33.36 -36.52 30.68
C ALA A 12 -32.71 -35.44 29.80
N LEU A 13 -33.47 -34.83 28.88
CA LEU A 13 -33.03 -33.70 28.08
C LEU A 13 -33.06 -32.40 28.90
N GLN A 14 -34.07 -32.21 29.73
CA GLN A 14 -34.28 -31.00 30.53
C GLN A 14 -33.35 -30.91 31.74
N THR A 15 -33.18 -31.99 32.50
CA THR A 15 -32.36 -31.99 33.72
C THR A 15 -30.87 -32.12 33.42
N GLY A 16 -30.50 -32.76 32.30
CA GLY A 16 -29.13 -32.96 31.89
C GLY A 16 -28.29 -33.81 32.87
N GLY A 17 -27.04 -34.08 32.48
CA GLY A 17 -26.05 -34.73 33.36
C GLY A 17 -26.45 -36.09 33.94
N ARG A 18 -26.05 -36.33 35.20
CA ARG A 18 -26.26 -37.60 35.93
C ARG A 18 -27.70 -37.77 36.43
N ALA A 19 -28.41 -36.68 36.71
CA ALA A 19 -29.80 -36.72 37.16
C ALA A 19 -30.73 -37.24 36.05
N GLY A 20 -30.54 -36.79 34.81
CA GLY A 20 -31.29 -37.30 33.67
C GLY A 20 -31.04 -38.79 33.38
N ARG A 21 -29.82 -39.29 33.62
CA ARG A 21 -29.53 -40.73 33.52
C ARG A 21 -30.25 -41.55 34.60
N ARG A 22 -30.28 -41.04 35.83
CA ARG A 22 -31.03 -41.66 36.93
C ARG A 22 -32.53 -41.71 36.66
N ALA A 23 -33.12 -40.66 36.09
CA ALA A 23 -34.53 -40.66 35.70
C ALA A 23 -34.87 -41.79 34.70
N ILE A 24 -33.96 -42.09 33.77
CA ILE A 24 -34.11 -43.21 32.81
C ILE A 24 -33.92 -44.57 33.49
N GLU A 25 -33.01 -44.65 34.46
CA GLU A 25 -32.74 -45.87 35.24
C GLU A 25 -33.91 -46.23 36.18
N GLU A 26 -34.47 -45.22 36.85
CA GLU A 26 -35.58 -45.29 37.81
C GLU A 26 -36.94 -45.57 37.13
N ALA A 27 -37.08 -45.23 35.85
CA ALA A 27 -38.31 -45.48 35.08
C ALA A 27 -38.60 -46.97 34.79
N GLY A 28 -37.69 -47.89 35.15
CA GLY A 28 -37.95 -49.33 35.18
C GLY A 28 -38.05 -50.03 33.81
N PHE A 29 -37.43 -49.47 32.77
CA PHE A 29 -37.38 -50.09 31.43
C PHE A 29 -36.43 -51.29 31.37
N SER A 30 -36.60 -52.17 30.36
CA SER A 30 -35.63 -53.24 30.08
C SER A 30 -34.25 -52.67 29.77
N GLU A 31 -33.20 -53.42 30.11
CA GLU A 31 -31.80 -52.98 29.96
C GLU A 31 -31.44 -52.62 28.51
N GLU A 32 -31.97 -53.37 27.54
CA GLU A 32 -31.78 -53.10 26.11
C GLU A 32 -32.43 -51.77 25.67
N LEU A 33 -33.63 -51.47 26.18
CA LEU A 33 -34.32 -50.21 25.88
C LEU A 33 -33.64 -49.02 26.57
N LYS A 34 -33.10 -49.21 27.77
CA LYS A 34 -32.29 -48.21 28.48
C LYS A 34 -31.05 -47.84 27.67
N ALA A 35 -30.30 -48.85 27.19
CA ALA A 35 -29.12 -48.63 26.36
C ALA A 35 -29.47 -47.86 25.07
N LYS A 36 -30.50 -48.32 24.33
CA LYS A 36 -30.96 -47.62 23.11
C LYS A 36 -31.43 -46.19 23.37
N LEU A 37 -32.05 -45.93 24.51
CA LEU A 37 -32.53 -44.59 24.87
C LEU A 37 -31.36 -43.68 25.26
N LEU A 38 -30.40 -44.18 26.04
CA LEU A 38 -29.17 -43.45 26.37
C LEU A 38 -28.35 -43.14 25.11
N ASP A 39 -28.23 -44.07 24.18
CA ASP A 39 -27.55 -43.87 22.90
C ASP A 39 -28.27 -42.80 22.04
N LYS A 40 -29.60 -42.84 21.99
CA LYS A 40 -30.39 -41.82 21.28
C LYS A 40 -30.28 -40.45 21.92
N VAL A 41 -30.27 -40.37 23.26
CA VAL A 41 -30.08 -39.11 23.99
C VAL A 41 -28.65 -38.59 23.80
N ALA A 42 -27.65 -39.47 23.80
CA ALA A 42 -26.26 -39.10 23.52
C ALA A 42 -26.10 -38.62 22.07
N GLY A 43 -26.71 -39.31 21.11
CA GLY A 43 -26.75 -38.88 19.70
C GLY A 43 -27.43 -37.53 19.52
N ALA A 44 -28.60 -37.32 20.14
CA ALA A 44 -29.31 -36.04 20.08
C ALA A 44 -28.51 -34.90 20.71
N LYS A 45 -27.80 -35.15 21.83
CA LYS A 45 -26.90 -34.17 22.45
C LYS A 45 -25.71 -33.84 21.57
N PHE A 46 -25.08 -34.87 21.00
CA PHE A 46 -23.97 -34.71 20.06
C PHE A 46 -24.37 -33.89 18.83
N GLU A 47 -25.55 -34.16 18.26
CA GLU A 47 -26.09 -33.40 17.13
C GLU A 47 -26.44 -31.95 17.50
N GLN A 48 -26.91 -31.69 18.72
CA GLN A 48 -27.18 -30.32 19.20
C GLN A 48 -25.89 -29.51 19.36
N GLU A 49 -24.89 -30.09 20.04
CA GLU A 49 -23.59 -29.45 20.28
C GLU A 49 -22.84 -29.18 18.95
N ASN A 50 -22.92 -30.13 18.00
CA ASN A 50 -22.19 -30.06 16.73
C ASN A 50 -23.06 -29.62 15.54
N SER A 51 -24.24 -29.04 15.78
CA SER A 51 -25.21 -28.67 14.74
C SER A 51 -24.63 -27.75 13.64
N ALA A 52 -23.82 -26.76 14.02
CA ALA A 52 -23.14 -25.86 13.08
C ALA A 52 -22.10 -26.59 12.22
N ALA A 53 -21.30 -27.48 12.82
CA ALA A 53 -20.29 -28.26 12.11
C ALA A 53 -20.92 -29.28 11.15
N LEU A 54 -22.04 -29.89 11.53
CA LEU A 54 -22.80 -30.81 10.69
C LEU A 54 -23.38 -30.11 9.46
N LEU A 55 -23.89 -28.88 9.60
CA LEU A 55 -24.32 -28.08 8.45
C LEU A 55 -23.17 -27.70 7.52
N GLN A 56 -22.02 -27.33 8.08
CA GLN A 56 -20.84 -27.02 7.27
C GLN A 56 -20.36 -28.25 6.48
N ALA A 57 -20.53 -29.45 7.04
CA ALA A 57 -20.27 -30.73 6.38
C ALA A 57 -21.39 -31.17 5.41
N GLY A 58 -22.50 -30.43 5.31
CA GLY A 58 -23.65 -30.78 4.47
C GLY A 58 -24.48 -31.96 5.01
N ILE A 59 -24.30 -32.34 6.27
CA ILE A 59 -25.03 -33.44 6.92
C ILE A 59 -26.29 -32.85 7.56
N THR A 60 -27.38 -32.85 6.80
CA THR A 60 -28.67 -32.23 7.19
C THR A 60 -29.72 -33.30 7.55
N SER A 61 -29.50 -34.08 8.62
CA SER A 61 -30.46 -35.12 9.03
C SER A 61 -31.81 -34.54 9.50
N ARG A 62 -31.80 -33.33 10.09
CA ARG A 62 -32.98 -32.70 10.71
C ARG A 62 -33.64 -31.62 9.86
N ILE A 63 -32.93 -31.07 8.87
CA ILE A 63 -33.39 -29.91 8.09
C ILE A 63 -33.48 -30.32 6.62
N PRO A 64 -34.67 -30.27 5.99
CA PRO A 64 -34.80 -30.66 4.59
C PRO A 64 -34.04 -29.70 3.67
N ASP A 65 -33.50 -30.22 2.57
CA ASP A 65 -32.79 -29.39 1.59
C ASP A 65 -33.69 -28.37 0.86
N SER A 66 -35.00 -28.50 0.98
CA SER A 66 -35.95 -27.48 0.50
C SER A 66 -35.99 -26.22 1.36
N ALA A 67 -35.45 -26.27 2.59
CA ALA A 67 -35.44 -25.12 3.49
C ALA A 67 -34.47 -24.04 2.98
N GLY A 68 -34.93 -22.79 2.97
CA GLY A 68 -34.12 -21.64 2.58
C GLY A 68 -32.89 -21.46 3.49
N LEU A 69 -31.88 -20.75 3.00
CA LEU A 69 -30.63 -20.52 3.73
C LEU A 69 -30.88 -19.93 5.13
N GLY A 70 -31.78 -18.94 5.25
CA GLY A 70 -32.13 -18.33 6.54
C GLY A 70 -32.75 -19.31 7.54
N THR A 71 -33.62 -20.22 7.09
CA THR A 71 -34.20 -21.25 7.97
C THR A 71 -33.17 -22.28 8.41
N ARG A 72 -32.19 -22.59 7.54
CA ARG A 72 -31.08 -23.49 7.88
C ARG A 72 -30.15 -22.85 8.91
N THR A 73 -29.78 -21.59 8.72
CA THR A 73 -28.89 -20.85 9.63
C THR A 73 -29.51 -20.66 11.01
N ILE A 74 -30.82 -20.39 11.09
CA ILE A 74 -31.53 -20.26 12.38
C ILE A 74 -31.58 -21.61 13.11
N ALA A 75 -31.83 -22.70 12.39
CA ALA A 75 -31.94 -24.03 13.00
C ALA A 75 -30.60 -24.61 13.47
N SER A 76 -29.48 -24.15 12.92
CA SER A 76 -28.11 -24.52 13.37
C SER A 76 -27.46 -23.51 14.31
N ALA A 77 -28.11 -22.37 14.53
CA ALA A 77 -27.57 -21.37 15.45
C ALA A 77 -27.48 -21.98 16.85
N GLN A 78 -26.43 -21.60 17.58
CA GLN A 78 -26.31 -21.99 18.97
C GLN A 78 -27.51 -21.45 19.76
N PRO A 79 -28.10 -22.24 20.66
CA PRO A 79 -29.19 -21.75 21.50
C PRO A 79 -28.70 -20.60 22.37
N TRP A 80 -29.54 -19.59 22.57
CA TRP A 80 -29.21 -18.43 23.38
C TRP A 80 -28.95 -18.83 24.84
N THR A 81 -27.75 -18.55 25.36
CA THR A 81 -27.32 -18.91 26.72
C THR A 81 -27.47 -17.76 27.72
N GLY A 82 -27.96 -16.59 27.30
CA GLY A 82 -28.06 -15.37 28.12
C GLY A 82 -26.98 -14.33 27.81
N GLU A 83 -25.88 -14.76 27.21
CA GLU A 83 -24.77 -13.90 26.76
C GLU A 83 -24.62 -14.01 25.24
N GLU A 84 -24.32 -12.90 24.56
CA GLU A 84 -24.05 -12.92 23.11
C GLU A 84 -22.66 -13.50 22.84
N SER A 85 -22.55 -14.38 21.84
CA SER A 85 -21.24 -14.85 21.36
C SER A 85 -20.45 -13.67 20.78
N THR A 86 -19.13 -13.69 20.92
CA THR A 86 -18.25 -12.66 20.31
C THR A 86 -18.45 -12.57 18.80
N GLU A 87 -18.73 -13.70 18.13
CA GLU A 87 -18.96 -13.77 16.69
C GLU A 87 -20.26 -13.05 16.30
N ASP A 88 -21.34 -13.30 17.04
CA ASP A 88 -22.64 -12.66 16.85
C ASP A 88 -22.58 -11.17 17.19
N ALA A 89 -21.84 -10.78 18.24
CA ALA A 89 -21.62 -9.38 18.58
C ALA A 89 -20.89 -8.63 17.45
N VAL A 90 -19.85 -9.23 16.87
CA VAL A 90 -19.14 -8.67 15.72
C VAL A 90 -20.04 -8.62 14.49
N LEU A 91 -20.83 -9.66 14.22
CA LEU A 91 -21.78 -9.69 13.12
C LEU A 91 -22.81 -8.56 13.25
N ARG A 92 -23.35 -8.34 14.46
CA ARG A 92 -24.24 -7.21 14.75
C ARG A 92 -23.55 -5.87 14.51
N MET A 93 -22.31 -5.68 14.97
CA MET A 93 -21.56 -4.45 14.68
C MET A 93 -21.35 -4.23 13.18
N LEU A 94 -21.10 -5.29 12.41
CA LEU A 94 -20.94 -5.22 10.96
C LEU A 94 -22.26 -4.90 10.26
N GLU A 95 -23.37 -5.51 10.68
CA GLU A 95 -24.70 -5.23 10.15
C GLU A 95 -25.17 -3.80 10.48
N ASP A 96 -24.85 -3.31 11.68
CA ASP A 96 -25.13 -1.93 12.09
C ASP A 96 -24.27 -0.93 11.30
N ALA A 97 -22.98 -1.24 11.08
CA ALA A 97 -22.08 -0.43 10.24
C ALA A 97 -22.52 -0.41 8.77
N HIS A 98 -23.05 -1.53 8.27
CA HIS A 98 -23.51 -1.71 6.90
C HIS A 98 -25.03 -1.85 6.80
N LYS A 99 -25.76 -0.96 7.49
CA LYS A 99 -27.21 -1.02 7.53
C LYS A 99 -27.79 -0.88 6.11
N PRO A 100 -28.46 -1.92 5.58
CA PRO A 100 -28.99 -1.84 4.22
C PRO A 100 -30.13 -0.81 4.17
N LEU A 101 -30.20 -0.04 3.09
CA LEU A 101 -31.20 1.00 2.87
C LEU A 101 -32.62 0.48 3.13
N ALA A 102 -33.57 1.35 3.49
CA ALA A 102 -34.96 0.92 3.68
C ALA A 102 -35.51 0.22 2.41
N PRO A 103 -36.39 -0.78 2.52
CA PRO A 103 -36.89 -1.55 1.37
C PRO A 103 -37.43 -0.70 0.20
N GLY A 104 -37.99 0.48 0.47
CA GLY A 104 -38.46 1.41 -0.57
C GLY A 104 -37.36 2.17 -1.32
N LEU A 105 -36.15 2.25 -0.76
CA LEU A 105 -34.96 2.88 -1.35
C LEU A 105 -33.98 1.85 -1.94
N ARG A 106 -34.22 0.55 -1.70
CA ARG A 106 -33.47 -0.51 -2.36
C ARG A 106 -33.91 -0.55 -3.82
N GLY A 107 -33.00 -0.19 -4.72
CA GLY A 107 -33.20 -0.47 -6.14
C GLY A 107 -33.49 -1.96 -6.34
N LYS A 108 -34.34 -2.30 -7.33
CA LYS A 108 -34.58 -3.69 -7.72
C LYS A 108 -33.23 -4.37 -7.92
N SER A 109 -32.97 -5.47 -7.22
CA SER A 109 -31.73 -6.22 -7.38
C SER A 109 -31.65 -6.67 -8.84
N LYS A 110 -30.79 -6.02 -9.61
CA LYS A 110 -30.41 -6.53 -10.92
C LYS A 110 -29.39 -7.62 -10.61
N PRO A 111 -29.70 -8.91 -10.79
CA PRO A 111 -28.67 -9.93 -10.70
C PRO A 111 -27.55 -9.53 -11.67
N PRO A 112 -26.27 -9.64 -11.28
CA PRO A 112 -25.17 -9.36 -12.18
C PRO A 112 -25.28 -10.34 -13.35
N MET A 113 -25.82 -9.87 -14.47
CA MET A 113 -25.78 -10.61 -15.71
C MET A 113 -24.30 -10.83 -16.03
N PRO A 114 -23.82 -12.08 -16.18
CA PRO A 114 -22.45 -12.37 -16.54
C PRO A 114 -22.28 -12.08 -18.04
N GLY A 115 -22.33 -10.81 -18.39
CA GLY A 115 -22.08 -10.30 -19.74
C GLY A 115 -20.90 -9.34 -19.70
N PRO A 116 -20.00 -9.35 -20.70
CA PRO A 116 -18.98 -8.31 -20.82
C PRO A 116 -19.66 -6.94 -20.87
N VAL A 117 -19.30 -6.05 -19.95
CA VAL A 117 -19.72 -4.65 -20.00
C VAL A 117 -19.17 -4.06 -21.30
N ASP A 118 -20.05 -3.74 -22.25
CA ASP A 118 -19.66 -3.21 -23.56
C ASP A 118 -19.17 -1.77 -23.41
N MET A 119 -17.87 -1.62 -23.15
CA MET A 119 -17.16 -0.34 -22.94
C MET A 119 -16.95 0.47 -24.23
N ARG A 120 -17.55 0.05 -25.35
CA ARG A 120 -17.45 0.76 -26.63
C ARG A 120 -18.22 2.07 -26.55
N PHE A 121 -17.59 3.18 -26.94
CA PHE A 121 -18.23 4.49 -27.04
C PHE A 121 -19.45 4.41 -27.96
N ARG A 122 -20.65 4.36 -27.38
CA ARG A 122 -21.90 4.46 -28.11
C ARG A 122 -22.07 5.92 -28.51
N ARG A 123 -22.31 6.16 -29.80
CA ARG A 123 -22.79 7.47 -30.27
C ARG A 123 -24.07 7.81 -29.52
N GLU A 124 -24.08 8.93 -28.82
CA GLU A 124 -25.30 9.42 -28.17
C GLU A 124 -26.41 9.53 -29.22
N VAL A 125 -27.59 9.03 -28.88
CA VAL A 125 -28.75 9.05 -29.77
C VAL A 125 -29.05 10.51 -30.12
N SER A 126 -28.98 10.85 -31.41
CA SER A 126 -29.24 12.21 -31.87
C SER A 126 -30.67 12.60 -31.51
N VAL A 127 -30.81 13.49 -30.52
CA VAL A 127 -32.12 13.97 -30.07
C VAL A 127 -32.76 14.80 -31.18
N SER A 128 -34.02 14.54 -31.49
CA SER A 128 -34.73 15.29 -32.53
C SER A 128 -34.78 16.80 -32.20
N PRO A 129 -34.78 17.69 -33.20
CA PRO A 129 -34.85 19.14 -32.97
C PRO A 129 -36.02 19.55 -32.07
N GLY A 130 -37.19 18.93 -32.26
CA GLY A 130 -38.38 19.17 -31.42
C GLY A 130 -38.18 18.76 -29.97
N LYS A 131 -37.51 17.63 -29.70
CA LYS A 131 -37.25 17.15 -28.34
C LYS A 131 -36.12 17.92 -27.65
N ARG A 132 -35.19 18.48 -28.42
CA ARG A 132 -34.23 19.47 -27.91
C ARG A 132 -34.94 20.77 -27.52
N ALA A 133 -35.79 21.30 -28.39
CA ALA A 133 -36.56 22.51 -28.11
C ALA A 133 -37.51 22.34 -26.91
N SER A 134 -38.20 21.20 -26.79
CA SER A 134 -39.02 20.90 -25.61
C SER A 134 -38.17 20.81 -24.34
N SER A 135 -37.05 20.08 -24.36
CA SER A 135 -36.17 19.99 -23.19
C SER A 135 -35.53 21.33 -22.80
N ALA A 136 -35.30 22.22 -23.76
CA ALA A 136 -34.82 23.57 -23.50
C ALA A 136 -35.93 24.44 -22.91
N ARG A 137 -37.17 24.31 -23.40
CA ARG A 137 -38.35 24.99 -22.86
C ARG A 137 -38.68 24.51 -21.45
N ASP A 138 -38.66 23.21 -21.20
CA ASP A 138 -38.90 22.62 -19.88
C ASP A 138 -37.82 23.03 -18.87
N ARG A 139 -36.55 23.08 -19.30
CA ARG A 139 -35.47 23.64 -18.48
C ARG A 139 -35.66 25.13 -18.24
N ALA A 140 -35.95 25.93 -19.26
CA ALA A 140 -36.20 27.36 -19.09
C ALA A 140 -37.41 27.63 -18.16
N GLN A 141 -38.44 26.79 -18.22
CA GLN A 141 -39.59 26.84 -17.31
C GLN A 141 -39.23 26.40 -15.89
N ALA A 142 -38.35 25.41 -15.72
CA ALA A 142 -37.80 25.05 -14.40
C ALA A 142 -36.97 26.20 -13.78
N TYR A 143 -36.28 26.99 -14.60
CA TYR A 143 -35.59 28.21 -14.18
C TYR A 143 -36.56 29.35 -13.85
N ALA A 144 -37.61 29.55 -14.66
CA ALA A 144 -38.65 30.54 -14.37
C ALA A 144 -39.48 30.19 -13.12
N GLY A 145 -39.66 28.90 -12.84
CA GLY A 145 -40.35 28.37 -11.66
C GLY A 145 -39.53 28.39 -10.37
N MET A 146 -38.21 28.62 -10.44
CA MET A 146 -37.33 28.76 -9.25
C MET A 146 -37.41 30.16 -8.60
N GLY A 147 -38.43 30.97 -8.96
CA GLY A 147 -38.92 32.06 -8.12
C GLY A 147 -37.91 33.17 -7.79
N MET A 148 -37.42 33.89 -8.80
CA MET A 148 -36.84 35.21 -8.59
C MET A 148 -37.98 36.24 -8.67
N ASN A 149 -38.55 36.63 -7.54
CA ASN A 149 -39.54 37.71 -7.51
C ASN A 149 -38.83 39.04 -7.82
N ASP A 150 -39.03 39.53 -9.05
CA ASP A 150 -38.54 40.80 -9.61
C ASP A 150 -39.16 42.03 -8.93
N LYS A 151 -38.90 42.25 -7.64
CA LYS A 151 -39.23 43.51 -6.97
C LYS A 151 -37.98 44.11 -6.34
N GLY A 152 -37.26 44.92 -7.12
CA GLY A 152 -36.29 45.89 -6.56
C GLY A 152 -34.91 45.99 -7.21
N LEU A 153 -34.59 45.29 -8.31
CA LEU A 153 -33.23 45.32 -8.90
C LEU A 153 -33.22 46.12 -10.21
N SER A 154 -32.19 46.94 -10.42
CA SER A 154 -32.02 47.73 -11.64
C SER A 154 -31.71 46.85 -12.87
N GLU A 155 -32.01 47.35 -14.07
CA GLU A 155 -31.79 46.57 -15.32
C GLU A 155 -30.31 46.19 -15.53
N GLU A 156 -29.37 47.07 -15.16
CA GLU A 156 -27.93 46.81 -15.29
C GLU A 156 -27.44 45.71 -14.33
N GLU A 157 -27.91 45.72 -13.08
CA GLU A 157 -27.60 44.66 -12.11
C GLU A 157 -28.23 43.32 -12.53
N ARG A 158 -29.41 43.39 -13.15
CA ARG A 158 -30.08 42.21 -13.71
C ARG A 158 -29.31 41.63 -14.89
N GLU A 159 -28.68 42.45 -15.72
CA GLU A 159 -27.84 42.00 -16.83
C GLU A 159 -26.46 41.51 -16.39
N ALA A 160 -25.86 42.13 -15.37
CA ALA A 160 -24.63 41.66 -14.76
C ALA A 160 -24.85 40.29 -14.10
N MET A 161 -25.93 40.14 -13.34
CA MET A 161 -26.29 38.86 -12.73
C MET A 161 -26.60 37.81 -13.82
N LYS A 162 -27.36 38.16 -14.87
CA LYS A 162 -27.57 37.25 -16.02
C LYS A 162 -26.26 36.87 -16.72
N ARG A 163 -25.28 37.78 -16.81
CA ARG A 163 -23.94 37.50 -17.37
C ARG A 163 -23.15 36.55 -16.48
N GLU A 164 -23.10 36.78 -15.18
CA GLU A 164 -22.43 35.87 -14.23
C GLU A 164 -23.07 34.48 -14.20
N PHE A 165 -24.40 34.41 -14.26
CA PHE A 165 -25.12 33.14 -14.41
C PHE A 165 -24.82 32.51 -15.76
N ARG A 166 -24.82 33.27 -16.85
CA ARG A 166 -24.47 32.76 -18.18
C ARG A 166 -23.04 32.23 -18.22
N GLU A 167 -22.06 32.92 -17.64
CA GLU A 167 -20.67 32.46 -17.54
C GLU A 167 -20.55 31.17 -16.71
N ARG A 168 -21.24 31.09 -15.57
CA ARG A 168 -21.27 29.89 -14.71
C ARG A 168 -21.94 28.68 -15.37
N PHE A 169 -22.89 28.92 -16.28
CA PHE A 169 -23.65 27.87 -16.97
C PHE A 169 -23.24 27.70 -18.44
N THR A 170 -22.27 28.46 -18.94
CA THR A 170 -21.64 28.17 -20.24
C THR A 170 -20.85 26.86 -20.12
N PRO A 171 -20.79 26.05 -21.20
CA PRO A 171 -20.03 24.80 -21.20
C PRO A 171 -18.53 24.94 -20.87
N VAL A 172 -17.98 26.16 -20.82
CA VAL A 172 -16.55 26.47 -20.64
C VAL A 172 -15.95 25.83 -19.38
N ALA A 173 -16.71 25.70 -18.29
CA ALA A 173 -16.19 25.10 -17.05
C ALA A 173 -16.25 23.56 -17.00
N ARG A 174 -16.93 22.90 -17.95
CA ARG A 174 -17.10 21.42 -17.94
C ARG A 174 -16.73 20.73 -19.24
N ALA A 175 -16.54 21.45 -20.34
CA ALA A 175 -16.14 20.90 -21.61
C ALA A 175 -14.62 20.87 -21.70
N VAL A 176 -14.00 19.78 -21.23
CA VAL A 176 -12.71 19.38 -21.79
C VAL A 176 -12.98 19.04 -23.26
N PRO A 177 -12.43 19.77 -24.24
CA PRO A 177 -12.79 19.55 -25.63
C PRO A 177 -12.17 18.24 -26.12
N ASN A 178 -13.00 17.21 -26.26
CA ASN A 178 -12.58 15.91 -26.78
C ASN A 178 -12.39 15.90 -28.32
N SER A 179 -12.47 17.05 -29.01
CA SER A 179 -12.33 17.16 -30.48
C SER A 179 -11.43 18.34 -30.90
N ILE A 180 -10.68 18.16 -32.00
CA ILE A 180 -9.71 19.13 -32.53
C ILE A 180 -10.39 20.46 -32.90
N SER A 181 -11.61 20.39 -33.47
CA SER A 181 -12.39 21.59 -33.79
C SER A 181 -12.87 22.35 -32.55
N ALA A 182 -13.19 21.64 -31.46
CA ALA A 182 -13.57 22.29 -30.20
C ALA A 182 -12.36 22.93 -29.51
N LEU A 183 -11.18 22.31 -29.61
CA LEU A 183 -9.93 22.90 -29.14
C LEU A 183 -9.56 24.16 -29.93
N ALA A 184 -9.77 24.18 -31.24
CA ALA A 184 -9.58 25.36 -32.07
C ALA A 184 -10.54 26.50 -31.70
N ALA A 185 -11.81 26.19 -31.40
CA ALA A 185 -12.79 27.18 -30.96
C ALA A 185 -12.41 27.79 -29.60
N LEU A 186 -12.00 26.96 -28.62
CA LEU A 186 -11.54 27.44 -27.31
C LEU A 186 -10.24 28.26 -27.45
N ALA A 187 -9.33 27.84 -28.33
CA ALA A 187 -8.12 28.59 -28.61
C ALA A 187 -8.44 29.98 -29.19
N ASN A 188 -9.36 30.07 -30.15
CA ASN A 188 -9.80 31.34 -30.73
C ASN A 188 -10.46 32.24 -29.69
N GLU A 189 -11.36 31.70 -28.85
CA GLU A 189 -11.97 32.43 -27.74
C GLU A 189 -10.90 32.97 -26.78
N ARG A 190 -9.93 32.13 -26.39
CA ARG A 190 -8.83 32.54 -25.50
C ARG A 190 -7.91 33.59 -26.14
N ILE A 191 -7.74 33.55 -27.46
CA ILE A 191 -6.99 34.57 -28.22
C ILE A 191 -7.74 35.89 -28.21
N GLU A 192 -9.05 35.89 -28.50
CA GLU A 192 -9.90 37.09 -28.45
C GLU A 192 -9.92 37.71 -27.04
N ASP A 193 -10.01 36.88 -26.02
CA ASP A 193 -9.93 37.26 -24.61
C ASP A 193 -8.58 37.93 -24.25
N ALA A 194 -7.47 37.38 -24.75
CA ALA A 194 -6.14 37.95 -24.55
C ALA A 194 -5.91 39.22 -25.39
N ILE A 195 -6.55 39.34 -26.55
CA ILE A 195 -6.61 40.58 -27.35
C ILE A 195 -7.39 41.65 -26.60
N ALA A 196 -8.54 41.31 -26.02
CA ALA A 196 -9.36 42.21 -25.21
C ALA A 196 -8.63 42.70 -23.96
N ARG A 197 -7.87 41.81 -23.29
CA ARG A 197 -6.97 42.17 -22.17
C ARG A 197 -5.74 42.98 -22.60
N GLY A 198 -5.54 43.22 -23.90
CA GLY A 198 -4.42 44.01 -24.43
C GLY A 198 -3.05 43.33 -24.31
N GLN A 199 -2.99 42.03 -23.99
CA GLN A 199 -1.73 41.29 -23.82
C GLN A 199 -0.89 41.25 -25.12
N PHE A 200 -1.56 41.32 -26.27
CA PHE A 200 -0.89 41.38 -27.57
C PHE A 200 -0.26 42.75 -27.92
N LYS A 201 -0.59 43.82 -27.16
CA LYS A 201 -0.07 45.17 -27.43
C LYS A 201 1.35 45.39 -26.89
N ASN A 202 1.73 44.67 -25.81
CA ASN A 202 3.01 44.84 -25.12
C ASN A 202 4.00 43.68 -25.38
N ILE A 203 3.87 42.99 -26.52
CA ILE A 203 4.85 41.95 -26.88
C ILE A 203 6.04 42.65 -27.55
N PRO A 204 7.28 42.51 -27.06
CA PRO A 204 8.45 43.02 -27.78
C PRO A 204 8.49 42.38 -29.16
N ARG A 205 8.34 43.19 -30.21
CA ARG A 205 8.41 42.76 -31.62
C ARG A 205 9.80 43.14 -32.14
N GLY A 206 10.62 42.16 -32.53
CA GLY A 206 11.93 42.42 -33.14
C GLY A 206 13.06 41.51 -32.66
N LYS A 207 14.30 41.92 -32.96
CA LYS A 207 15.55 41.20 -32.63
C LYS A 207 15.82 41.37 -31.13
N GLY A 208 15.74 40.28 -30.37
CA GLY A 208 15.82 40.27 -28.90
C GLY A 208 14.86 39.28 -28.21
N ILE A 209 13.95 38.67 -28.98
CA ILE A 209 13.18 37.51 -28.52
C ILE A 209 14.12 36.31 -28.53
N GLU A 210 14.43 35.76 -27.34
CA GLU A 210 15.07 34.45 -27.22
C GLU A 210 14.11 33.40 -27.77
N ARG A 211 14.31 33.03 -29.05
CA ARG A 211 13.72 31.80 -29.56
C ARG A 211 14.42 30.65 -28.87
N ASP A 212 13.64 29.67 -28.44
CA ASP A 212 14.20 28.43 -27.92
C ASP A 212 15.15 27.86 -28.99
N THR A 213 16.44 27.81 -28.70
CA THR A 213 17.49 27.35 -29.63
C THR A 213 17.23 25.92 -30.13
N ARG A 214 16.42 25.16 -29.39
CA ARG A 214 16.00 23.79 -29.73
C ARG A 214 14.86 23.73 -30.76
N ALA A 215 14.12 24.82 -30.96
CA ALA A 215 13.10 24.94 -32.01
C ALA A 215 13.73 25.02 -33.40
N ASP A 216 14.94 25.57 -33.49
CA ASP A 216 15.68 25.75 -34.74
C ASP A 216 16.55 24.52 -35.08
N ASN A 217 16.48 23.43 -34.31
CA ASN A 217 17.22 22.21 -34.58
C ASN A 217 16.58 21.43 -35.75
N PRO A 218 17.27 21.25 -36.89
CA PRO A 218 16.74 20.53 -38.06
C PRO A 218 16.47 19.03 -37.81
N PHE A 219 17.06 18.46 -36.75
CA PHE A 219 16.95 17.04 -36.42
C PHE A 219 15.78 16.71 -35.49
N ILE A 220 14.98 17.72 -35.08
CA ILE A 220 13.80 17.50 -34.27
C ILE A 220 12.61 17.99 -35.07
N ASP A 221 11.67 17.09 -35.34
CA ASP A 221 10.45 17.47 -36.05
C ASP A 221 9.66 18.51 -35.24
N THR A 222 9.09 19.50 -35.93
CA THR A 222 8.32 20.58 -35.30
C THR A 222 7.18 20.04 -34.42
N THR A 223 6.59 18.91 -34.82
CA THR A 223 5.58 18.17 -34.05
C THR A 223 6.13 17.59 -32.76
N GLU A 224 7.27 16.89 -32.80
CA GLU A 224 7.93 16.34 -31.61
C GLU A 224 8.38 17.44 -30.66
N TYR A 225 8.93 18.53 -31.21
CA TYR A 225 9.32 19.70 -30.45
C TYR A 225 8.12 20.32 -29.71
N ILE A 226 7.01 20.57 -30.42
CA ILE A 226 5.79 21.13 -29.83
C ILE A 226 5.19 20.15 -28.82
N MET A 227 5.14 18.86 -29.13
CA MET A 227 4.61 17.83 -28.24
C MET A 227 5.43 17.75 -26.94
N ASN A 228 6.76 17.67 -27.04
CA ASN A 228 7.65 17.65 -25.87
C ASN A 228 7.54 18.95 -25.06
N LYS A 229 7.33 20.09 -25.72
CA LYS A 229 7.09 21.38 -25.05
C LYS A 229 5.73 21.43 -24.37
N MET A 230 4.69 20.84 -24.95
CA MET A 230 3.38 20.71 -24.33
C MET A 230 3.43 19.78 -23.10
N ILE A 231 4.10 18.64 -23.22
CA ILE A 231 4.36 17.69 -22.12
C ILE A 231 5.07 18.40 -20.96
N LYS A 232 6.15 19.16 -21.25
CA LYS A 232 6.89 19.94 -20.25
C LYS A 232 6.07 21.07 -19.62
N ARG A 233 5.17 21.72 -20.39
CA ARG A 233 4.36 22.84 -19.88
C ARG A 233 3.13 22.39 -19.08
N GLN A 234 2.62 21.20 -19.37
CA GLN A 234 1.44 20.65 -18.71
C GLN A 234 1.80 19.73 -17.54
N ASP A 235 3.10 19.58 -17.23
CA ASP A 235 3.64 18.65 -16.22
C ASP A 235 3.07 17.22 -16.35
N ILE A 236 2.72 16.81 -17.58
CA ILE A 236 2.17 15.47 -17.83
C ILE A 236 3.35 14.53 -17.98
N VAL A 237 3.53 13.66 -17.00
CA VAL A 237 4.55 12.62 -17.04
C VAL A 237 4.02 11.45 -17.88
N PRO A 238 4.72 11.00 -18.93
CA PRO A 238 4.34 9.80 -19.65
C PRO A 238 4.06 8.62 -18.71
N PRO A 239 3.01 7.80 -18.93
CA PRO A 239 2.59 6.77 -17.98
C PRO A 239 3.69 5.78 -17.56
N TRP A 240 4.62 5.46 -18.47
CA TRP A 240 5.75 4.57 -18.17
C TRP A 240 6.78 5.23 -17.22
N ILE A 241 6.92 6.57 -17.21
CA ILE A 241 7.79 7.30 -16.27
C ILE A 241 7.15 7.33 -14.88
N GLU A 242 5.82 7.42 -14.76
CA GLU A 242 5.15 7.26 -13.45
C GLU A 242 5.44 5.87 -12.86
N LYS A 243 5.32 4.82 -13.69
CA LYS A 243 5.70 3.46 -13.32
C LYS A 243 7.18 3.32 -13.03
N GLN A 244 8.04 4.07 -13.71
CA GLN A 244 9.46 4.14 -13.39
C GLN A 244 9.69 4.70 -11.99
N GLN A 245 9.04 5.81 -11.65
CA GLN A 245 9.16 6.43 -10.33
C GLN A 245 8.63 5.51 -9.24
N GLU A 246 7.51 4.82 -9.49
CA GLU A 246 6.94 3.82 -8.59
C GLU A 246 7.95 2.67 -8.33
N LEU A 247 8.55 2.14 -9.40
CA LEU A 247 9.56 1.09 -9.32
C LEU A 247 10.81 1.54 -8.56
N ILE A 248 11.30 2.75 -8.84
CA ILE A 248 12.48 3.31 -8.15
C ILE A 248 12.19 3.48 -6.66
N LYS A 249 11.08 4.13 -6.30
CA LYS A 249 10.66 4.31 -4.90
C LYS A 249 10.49 2.97 -4.18
N ALA A 250 9.84 2.00 -4.81
CA ALA A 250 9.67 0.66 -4.24
C ALA A 250 11.01 -0.05 -4.02
N ALA A 251 11.93 0.04 -4.99
CA ALA A 251 13.27 -0.55 -4.88
C ALA A 251 14.12 0.14 -3.80
N GLU A 252 14.06 1.46 -3.69
CA GLU A 252 14.76 2.22 -2.64
C GLU A 252 14.22 1.90 -1.25
N ASN A 253 12.90 1.79 -1.10
CA ASN A 253 12.28 1.38 0.16
C ASN A 253 12.69 -0.05 0.55
N PHE A 254 12.69 -0.99 -0.40
CA PHE A 254 13.16 -2.35 -0.17
C PHE A 254 14.64 -2.39 0.24
N ARG A 255 15.52 -1.70 -0.51
CA ARG A 255 16.96 -1.66 -0.23
C ARG A 255 17.29 -0.94 1.07
N SER A 256 16.62 0.16 1.39
CA SER A 256 16.84 0.88 2.65
C SER A 256 16.41 0.04 3.84
N ARG A 257 15.27 -0.66 3.76
CA ARG A 257 14.84 -1.61 4.79
C ARG A 257 15.83 -2.75 4.95
N LEU A 258 16.22 -3.41 3.86
CA LEU A 258 17.17 -4.52 3.88
C LEU A 258 18.51 -4.12 4.50
N ARG A 259 19.05 -2.96 4.11
CA ARG A 259 20.28 -2.40 4.69
C ARG A 259 20.14 -2.11 6.18
N ASN A 260 19.02 -1.51 6.59
CA ASN A 260 18.79 -1.17 8.00
C ASN A 260 18.62 -2.42 8.88
N ASP A 261 17.88 -3.42 8.40
CA ASP A 261 17.63 -4.66 9.14
C ASP A 261 18.93 -5.45 9.29
N TRP A 262 19.70 -5.60 8.20
CA TRP A 262 21.01 -6.24 8.25
C TRP A 262 22.00 -5.48 9.13
N LYS A 263 22.11 -4.16 8.97
CA LYS A 263 22.99 -3.31 9.79
C LYS A 263 22.67 -3.46 11.29
N ARG A 264 21.39 -3.52 11.64
CA ARG A 264 20.95 -3.72 13.03
C ARG A 264 21.29 -5.10 13.55
N HIS A 265 21.09 -6.14 12.74
CA HIS A 265 21.41 -7.52 13.09
C HIS A 265 22.91 -7.72 13.28
N ALA A 266 23.71 -7.35 12.27
CA ALA A 266 25.16 -7.49 12.29
C ALA A 266 25.81 -6.72 13.45
N ALA A 267 25.41 -5.47 13.70
CA ALA A 267 25.91 -4.72 14.86
C ALA A 267 25.54 -5.38 16.20
N ARG A 268 24.34 -5.97 16.34
CA ARG A 268 23.94 -6.70 17.54
C ARG A 268 24.76 -7.99 17.72
N MET A 269 25.03 -8.71 16.64
CA MET A 269 25.81 -9.95 16.66
C MET A 269 27.29 -9.71 16.97
N ILE A 270 27.87 -8.63 16.45
CA ILE A 270 29.26 -8.26 16.76
C ILE A 270 29.39 -7.84 18.22
N ALA A 271 28.40 -7.11 18.76
CA ALA A 271 28.35 -6.71 20.15
C ALA A 271 28.09 -7.89 21.11
N SER A 272 27.20 -8.83 20.74
CA SER A 272 26.86 -9.99 21.58
C SER A 272 28.01 -10.98 21.74
N ARG A 273 28.95 -11.01 20.80
CA ARG A 273 30.22 -11.77 20.92
C ARG A 273 31.17 -11.21 21.98
N GLY A 274 30.88 -10.04 22.55
CA GLY A 274 31.69 -9.41 23.60
C GLY A 274 33.03 -8.82 23.10
N GLY A 275 33.79 -8.26 24.04
CA GLY A 275 35.08 -7.60 23.82
C GLY A 275 35.05 -6.10 24.06
N THR A 276 36.23 -5.46 24.09
CA THR A 276 36.34 -4.00 24.18
C THR A 276 35.77 -3.33 22.93
N LEU A 277 35.39 -2.05 23.03
CA LEU A 277 34.86 -1.30 21.88
C LEU A 277 35.82 -1.31 20.69
N GLU A 278 37.12 -1.13 20.94
CA GLU A 278 38.16 -1.15 19.92
C GLU A 278 38.28 -2.51 19.24
N GLN A 279 38.20 -3.62 20.00
CA GLN A 279 38.18 -4.97 19.43
C GLN A 279 36.94 -5.23 18.59
N GLN A 280 35.77 -4.72 18.99
CA GLN A 280 34.54 -4.83 18.20
C GLN A 280 34.66 -4.07 16.86
N ILE A 281 35.27 -2.87 16.89
CA ILE A 281 35.55 -2.08 15.69
C ILE A 281 36.55 -2.81 14.80
N ALA A 282 37.66 -3.31 15.33
CA ALA A 282 38.66 -4.07 14.58
C ALA A 282 38.08 -5.34 13.94
N ARG A 283 37.16 -6.02 14.63
CA ARG A 283 36.43 -7.17 14.07
C ARG A 283 35.50 -6.74 12.92
N ALA A 284 34.78 -5.63 13.08
CA ALA A 284 33.92 -5.11 12.03
C ALA A 284 34.71 -4.65 10.78
N THR A 285 35.88 -4.03 10.97
CA THR A 285 36.75 -3.64 9.85
C THR A 285 37.38 -4.86 9.17
N ALA A 286 37.76 -5.90 9.92
CA ALA A 286 38.20 -7.17 9.34
C ALA A 286 37.11 -7.83 8.48
N TYR A 287 35.86 -7.84 8.95
CA TYR A 287 34.73 -8.32 8.14
C TYR A 287 34.45 -7.46 6.91
N ALA A 288 34.67 -6.15 7.00
CA ALA A 288 34.55 -5.26 5.85
C ALA A 288 35.59 -5.59 4.78
N ARG A 289 36.86 -5.77 5.17
CA ARG A 289 37.94 -6.20 4.27
C ARG A 289 37.65 -7.57 3.64
N ALA A 290 37.15 -8.53 4.43
CA ALA A 290 36.76 -9.85 3.92
C ALA A 290 35.63 -9.79 2.86
N GLU A 291 34.62 -8.95 3.08
CA GLU A 291 33.53 -8.75 2.11
C GLU A 291 34.01 -8.01 0.85
N GLU A 292 34.97 -7.09 0.93
CA GLU A 292 35.55 -6.44 -0.26
C GLU A 292 36.27 -7.44 -1.16
N VAL A 293 36.99 -8.40 -0.58
CA VAL A 293 37.67 -9.46 -1.34
C VAL A 293 36.67 -10.42 -1.96
N HIS A 294 35.62 -10.82 -1.23
CA HIS A 294 34.63 -11.79 -1.73
C HIS A 294 33.62 -11.16 -2.70
N ASN A 295 33.20 -9.94 -2.43
CA ASN A 295 32.19 -9.21 -3.17
C ASN A 295 32.67 -7.78 -3.41
N PRO A 296 33.56 -7.57 -4.40
CA PRO A 296 34.04 -6.25 -4.73
C PRO A 296 32.85 -5.37 -5.06
N ARG A 297 32.77 -4.23 -4.38
CA ARG A 297 31.78 -3.22 -4.69
C ARG A 297 31.91 -2.90 -6.17
N ARG A 298 30.81 -3.05 -6.91
CA ARG A 298 30.70 -2.41 -8.22
C ARG A 298 30.52 -0.90 -8.00
N THR A 299 31.52 -0.25 -7.41
CA THR A 299 31.75 1.19 -7.58
C THR A 299 32.20 1.42 -9.01
N ARG A 300 31.31 1.13 -9.95
CA ARG A 300 31.37 1.71 -11.27
C ARG A 300 30.60 3.00 -11.14
N ASN A 301 31.33 4.09 -10.88
CA ASN A 301 30.77 5.43 -10.96
C ASN A 301 30.03 5.54 -12.30
N PRO A 302 28.73 5.89 -12.33
CA PRO A 302 28.01 6.06 -13.59
C PRO A 302 28.63 7.17 -14.47
N GLU A 303 29.42 8.06 -13.87
CA GLU A 303 30.24 9.10 -14.54
C GLU A 303 31.39 8.54 -15.40
N GLN A 304 31.83 7.29 -15.20
CA GLN A 304 32.91 6.65 -15.98
C GLN A 304 32.41 5.73 -17.10
N ILE A 305 31.13 5.85 -17.47
CA ILE A 305 30.66 5.42 -18.80
C ILE A 305 30.42 6.68 -19.63
N SER A 306 31.48 7.44 -19.88
CA SER A 306 31.58 8.10 -21.16
C SER A 306 31.76 6.98 -22.19
N VAL A 307 30.66 6.57 -22.82
CA VAL A 307 30.77 5.93 -24.12
C VAL A 307 31.44 6.99 -24.99
N PRO A 308 32.68 6.80 -25.48
CA PRO A 308 33.25 7.74 -26.44
C PRO A 308 32.34 7.71 -27.65
N THR A 309 31.56 8.77 -27.87
CA THR A 309 30.59 8.87 -28.97
C THR A 309 31.25 8.98 -30.34
N ASN A 310 32.57 8.78 -30.43
CA ASN A 310 33.37 8.95 -31.64
C ASN A 310 34.20 7.70 -32.04
N SER A 311 34.00 6.53 -31.41
CA SER A 311 34.77 5.32 -31.77
C SER A 311 33.82 4.16 -32.13
N THR A 312 33.29 4.19 -33.35
CA THR A 312 32.97 2.95 -34.07
C THR A 312 34.29 2.29 -34.44
N GLU A 313 34.80 1.43 -33.56
CA GLU A 313 35.94 0.57 -33.86
C GLU A 313 35.45 -0.87 -34.04
N ASP A 314 35.36 -1.26 -35.31
CA ASP A 314 35.22 -2.63 -35.75
C ASP A 314 36.43 -3.47 -35.31
N ALA A 315 36.17 -4.68 -34.84
CA ALA A 315 37.16 -5.65 -34.35
C ALA A 315 38.17 -6.17 -35.40
N VAL A 316 38.20 -5.56 -36.60
CA VAL A 316 38.99 -6.02 -37.75
C VAL A 316 40.37 -5.34 -37.84
N ILE A 317 40.58 -4.20 -37.19
CA ILE A 317 41.84 -3.44 -37.32
C ILE A 317 42.95 -3.92 -36.35
N LEU A 318 42.59 -4.60 -35.26
CA LEU A 318 43.57 -5.10 -34.28
C LEU A 318 44.32 -6.38 -34.71
N GLN A 319 43.87 -7.07 -35.77
CA GLN A 319 44.53 -8.28 -36.25
C GLN A 319 45.64 -8.03 -37.27
N LEU A 320 45.74 -6.83 -37.87
CA LEU A 320 46.74 -6.54 -38.90
C LEU A 320 48.08 -6.03 -38.35
N ASN A 321 48.14 -5.63 -37.07
CA ASN A 321 49.35 -5.09 -36.44
C ASN A 321 50.06 -6.07 -35.49
N ALA A 322 49.66 -7.35 -35.47
CA ALA A 322 50.21 -8.38 -34.57
C ALA A 322 51.18 -9.38 -35.23
N THR A 323 51.56 -9.18 -36.49
CA THR A 323 52.48 -10.07 -37.22
C THR A 323 53.76 -9.35 -37.66
N THR A 324 54.58 -8.97 -36.68
CA THR A 324 56.06 -8.95 -36.82
C THR A 324 56.68 -9.05 -35.43
N SER A 325 57.18 -10.24 -35.11
CA SER A 325 58.10 -10.57 -34.01
C SER A 325 59.48 -9.91 -34.25
N PRO A 326 60.46 -9.85 -33.28
CA PRO A 326 60.71 -10.87 -32.26
C PRO A 326 61.17 -10.43 -30.85
N THR A 327 61.06 -11.44 -29.97
CA THR A 327 61.53 -11.63 -28.60
C THR A 327 63.00 -11.24 -28.38
N PRO A 328 63.39 -10.85 -27.14
CA PRO A 328 64.04 -11.84 -26.27
C PRO A 328 63.58 -11.84 -24.80
N THR A 329 63.78 -13.01 -24.18
CA THR A 329 63.40 -13.46 -22.83
C THR A 329 64.35 -12.91 -21.73
N PRO A 330 64.17 -13.23 -20.42
CA PRO A 330 64.08 -12.24 -19.34
C PRO A 330 65.30 -12.24 -18.40
N SER A 331 65.49 -11.18 -17.62
CA SER A 331 66.39 -11.24 -16.46
C SER A 331 65.95 -10.31 -15.34
N ALA A 332 65.96 -10.88 -14.15
CA ALA A 332 65.64 -10.25 -12.87
C ALA A 332 66.68 -9.20 -12.48
N PHE A 333 66.27 -8.17 -11.70
CA PHE A 333 66.95 -7.80 -10.45
C PHE A 333 66.13 -6.80 -9.64
N SER A 334 66.15 -7.01 -8.32
CA SER A 334 65.53 -6.24 -7.26
C SER A 334 66.14 -4.84 -7.08
N SER A 335 65.37 -3.92 -6.47
CA SER A 335 65.55 -3.47 -5.07
C SER A 335 65.28 -1.96 -4.84
N PHE A 336 64.49 -1.69 -3.77
CA PHE A 336 64.62 -0.62 -2.74
C PHE A 336 64.65 0.86 -3.20
N THR A 337 64.00 1.87 -2.59
CA THR A 337 63.53 2.28 -1.24
C THR A 337 62.39 3.30 -1.46
N GLY A 338 61.39 3.59 -0.62
CA GLY A 338 61.15 3.41 0.80
C GLY A 338 60.30 4.63 1.23
N ASP A 339 59.11 4.40 1.79
CA ASP A 339 58.66 5.18 2.94
C ASP A 339 57.56 4.40 3.67
N GLN A 340 57.75 4.23 4.98
CA GLN A 340 56.81 3.62 5.91
C GLN A 340 55.82 4.69 6.38
N PRO A 341 54.58 4.30 6.69
CA PRO A 341 54.13 4.55 8.05
C PRO A 341 53.73 3.24 8.71
N THR A 342 54.38 3.04 9.86
CA THR A 342 54.12 2.04 10.86
C THR A 342 52.66 2.03 11.29
N ALA A 343 51.94 0.96 10.97
CA ALA A 343 50.85 0.45 11.79
C ALA A 343 50.75 -1.06 11.55
N THR A 344 50.97 -1.83 12.60
CA THR A 344 50.83 -3.28 12.71
C THR A 344 49.70 -3.83 11.84
N GLU A 345 50.04 -4.46 10.72
CA GLU A 345 49.11 -5.30 9.97
C GLU A 345 49.04 -6.66 10.68
N PRO A 346 47.94 -7.02 11.36
CA PRO A 346 47.69 -8.42 11.65
C PRO A 346 47.38 -9.11 10.32
N ASP A 347 48.17 -10.12 10.02
CA ASP A 347 48.06 -11.06 8.90
C ASP A 347 46.64 -11.19 8.35
N ALA A 348 46.53 -11.04 7.02
CA ALA A 348 45.36 -11.37 6.23
C ALA A 348 45.10 -12.89 6.29
N THR A 349 44.68 -13.38 7.45
CA THR A 349 43.95 -14.62 7.55
C THR A 349 42.69 -14.43 6.70
N ILE A 350 42.48 -15.34 5.76
CA ILE A 350 41.31 -15.38 4.88
C ILE A 350 40.07 -15.58 5.76
N THR A 351 39.61 -14.51 6.37
CA THR A 351 38.47 -14.51 7.27
C THR A 351 37.24 -14.60 6.41
N ARG A 352 36.39 -15.60 6.70
CA ARG A 352 35.14 -15.76 5.96
C ARG A 352 34.28 -14.50 6.15
N PRO A 353 33.61 -14.02 5.09
CA PRO A 353 32.66 -12.91 5.21
C PRO A 353 31.64 -13.17 6.32
N PHE A 354 31.25 -12.12 7.02
CA PHE A 354 30.26 -12.22 8.10
C PHE A 354 28.86 -12.42 7.50
N ARG A 355 28.39 -13.68 7.48
CA ARG A 355 27.07 -14.07 6.99
C ARG A 355 26.40 -15.01 7.97
N ASP A 356 25.17 -14.66 8.35
CA ASP A 356 24.40 -15.43 9.32
C ASP A 356 23.24 -16.15 8.61
N PRO A 357 23.30 -17.48 8.45
CA PRO A 357 22.26 -18.23 7.73
C PRO A 357 20.92 -18.21 8.46
N ALA A 358 20.93 -18.11 9.79
CA ALA A 358 19.70 -18.01 10.60
C ALA A 358 18.90 -16.74 10.26
N TRP A 359 19.57 -15.60 10.08
CA TRP A 359 18.91 -14.36 9.68
C TRP A 359 18.36 -14.45 8.26
N GLU A 360 19.15 -15.01 7.34
CA GLU A 360 18.68 -15.22 5.96
C GLU A 360 17.43 -16.09 5.93
N THR A 361 17.37 -17.18 6.70
CA THR A 361 16.17 -18.04 6.76
C THR A 361 14.96 -17.33 7.35
N ALA A 362 15.14 -16.49 8.37
CA ALA A 362 14.06 -15.78 9.02
C ALA A 362 13.45 -14.71 8.10
N GLU A 363 14.28 -13.95 7.37
CA GLU A 363 13.83 -12.87 6.50
C GLU A 363 13.49 -13.35 5.07
N LYS A 364 13.86 -14.57 4.68
CA LYS A 364 13.68 -15.11 3.32
C LYS A 364 12.25 -14.94 2.81
N SER A 365 11.25 -15.25 3.63
CA SER A 365 9.83 -15.18 3.25
C SER A 365 9.38 -13.77 2.88
N TYR A 366 9.85 -12.76 3.62
CA TYR A 366 9.60 -11.35 3.32
C TYR A 366 10.33 -10.93 2.05
N MET A 367 11.61 -11.28 1.94
CA MET A 367 12.44 -10.87 0.81
C MET A 367 11.97 -11.46 -0.52
N THR A 368 11.55 -12.72 -0.54
CA THR A 368 11.00 -13.36 -1.75
C THR A 368 9.71 -12.69 -2.21
N LEU A 369 8.82 -12.35 -1.27
CA LEU A 369 7.59 -11.62 -1.56
C LEU A 369 7.85 -10.18 -2.02
N ALA A 370 8.83 -9.49 -1.43
CA ALA A 370 9.19 -8.14 -1.86
C ALA A 370 9.74 -8.15 -3.30
N ILE A 371 10.56 -9.13 -3.65
CA ILE A 371 11.12 -9.27 -5.00
C ILE A 371 10.05 -9.68 -6.02
N SER A 372 9.12 -10.56 -5.66
CA SER A 372 8.00 -10.89 -6.56
C SER A 372 7.16 -9.64 -6.87
N ASN A 373 6.93 -8.77 -5.88
CA ASN A 373 6.27 -7.47 -6.09
C ASN A 373 7.10 -6.54 -7.01
N LEU A 374 8.40 -6.38 -6.75
CA LEU A 374 9.29 -5.58 -7.61
C LEU A 374 9.32 -6.11 -9.05
N ASN A 375 9.32 -7.43 -9.24
CA ASN A 375 9.28 -8.05 -10.56
C ASN A 375 7.92 -7.85 -11.26
N ASN A 376 6.81 -7.82 -10.52
CA ASN A 376 5.51 -7.47 -11.08
C ASN A 376 5.45 -6.00 -11.53
N LEU A 377 5.99 -5.06 -10.74
CA LEU A 377 6.14 -3.66 -11.13
C LEU A 377 7.09 -3.49 -12.33
N THR A 378 8.15 -4.28 -12.39
CA THR A 378 9.08 -4.29 -13.53
C THR A 378 8.39 -4.78 -14.79
N ARG A 379 7.52 -5.79 -14.68
CA ARG A 379 6.74 -6.29 -15.80
C ARG A 379 5.77 -5.23 -16.32
N SER A 380 5.03 -4.56 -15.44
CA SER A 380 4.09 -3.50 -15.86
C SER A 380 4.81 -2.30 -16.47
N TYR A 381 5.98 -1.92 -15.93
CA TYR A 381 6.86 -0.91 -16.52
C TYR A 381 7.35 -1.31 -17.92
N ASN A 382 7.92 -2.51 -18.07
CA ASN A 382 8.49 -2.98 -19.34
C ASN A 382 7.45 -3.16 -20.45
N LEU A 383 6.17 -3.35 -20.10
CA LEU A 383 5.08 -3.39 -21.07
C LEU A 383 4.78 -2.02 -21.68
N MET A 384 5.00 -0.93 -20.92
CA MET A 384 4.73 0.44 -21.36
C MET A 384 5.99 1.16 -21.89
N ALA A 385 7.17 0.71 -21.46
CA ALA A 385 8.44 1.35 -21.76
C ALA A 385 8.95 1.00 -23.17
N PRO A 386 9.58 1.94 -23.88
CA PRO A 386 10.35 1.66 -25.09
C PRO A 386 11.47 0.64 -24.84
N GLU A 387 11.89 -0.11 -25.87
CA GLU A 387 12.90 -1.19 -25.77
C GLU A 387 14.18 -0.76 -25.04
N LEU A 388 14.70 0.43 -25.36
CA LEU A 388 15.91 0.99 -24.74
C LEU A 388 15.77 1.23 -23.23
N ALA A 389 14.56 1.52 -22.76
CA ALA A 389 14.28 1.88 -21.37
C ALA A 389 13.92 0.67 -20.49
N LYS A 390 13.72 -0.53 -21.09
CA LYS A 390 13.33 -1.73 -20.33
C LYS A 390 14.36 -2.11 -19.27
N LYS A 391 13.88 -2.52 -18.10
CA LYS A 391 14.71 -2.91 -16.94
C LYS A 391 14.75 -4.43 -16.76
N PRO A 392 15.89 -5.00 -16.35
CA PRO A 392 15.97 -6.42 -16.01
C PRO A 392 15.23 -6.73 -14.71
N TYR A 393 14.82 -7.98 -14.53
CA TYR A 393 14.20 -8.46 -13.29
C TYR A 393 15.20 -8.48 -12.13
N PHE A 394 14.66 -8.32 -10.92
CA PHE A 394 15.39 -8.37 -9.65
C PHE A 394 15.60 -9.82 -9.20
N SER A 395 16.80 -10.10 -8.68
CA SER A 395 17.18 -11.38 -8.07
C SER A 395 17.57 -11.20 -6.61
N LEU A 396 17.11 -12.12 -5.76
CA LEU A 396 17.33 -12.08 -4.31
C LEU A 396 18.80 -12.12 -3.95
N GLU A 397 19.54 -13.03 -4.56
CA GLU A 397 20.96 -13.21 -4.31
C GLU A 397 21.77 -11.95 -4.65
N ARG A 398 21.40 -11.25 -5.73
CA ARG A 398 22.06 -10.01 -6.14
C ARG A 398 21.79 -8.88 -5.16
N GLU A 399 20.54 -8.71 -4.73
CA GLU A 399 20.18 -7.67 -3.77
C GLU A 399 20.79 -7.95 -2.38
N LEU A 400 20.89 -9.21 -1.97
CA LEU A 400 21.61 -9.60 -0.75
C LEU A 400 23.11 -9.30 -0.83
N LYS A 401 23.76 -9.72 -1.92
CA LYS A 401 25.19 -9.40 -2.15
C LYS A 401 25.42 -7.89 -2.13
N ASN A 402 24.58 -7.11 -2.81
CA ASN A 402 24.66 -5.64 -2.78
C ASN A 402 24.48 -5.09 -1.35
N CYS A 403 23.50 -5.60 -0.59
CA CYS A 403 23.29 -5.20 0.79
C CYS A 403 24.52 -5.45 1.68
N PHE A 404 25.12 -6.65 1.58
CA PHE A 404 26.30 -6.99 2.34
C PHE A 404 27.49 -6.09 2.00
N ALA A 405 27.73 -5.86 0.70
CA ALA A 405 28.77 -4.94 0.24
C ALA A 405 28.53 -3.51 0.73
N ASP A 406 27.30 -3.02 0.73
CA ASP A 406 26.94 -1.65 1.17
C ASP A 406 27.11 -1.45 2.68
N VAL A 407 26.64 -2.42 3.48
CA VAL A 407 26.60 -2.32 4.93
C VAL A 407 27.96 -2.60 5.57
N ALA A 408 28.78 -3.49 4.98
CA ALA A 408 30.05 -3.94 5.53
C ALA A 408 30.94 -2.80 6.11
N PRO A 409 31.32 -1.75 5.37
CA PRO A 409 32.13 -0.67 5.93
C PRO A 409 31.36 0.30 6.83
N GLN A 410 30.03 0.30 6.81
CA GLN A 410 29.22 1.13 7.71
C GLN A 410 29.12 0.54 9.13
N LEU A 411 29.46 -0.75 9.32
CA LEU A 411 29.31 -1.43 10.60
C LEU A 411 30.22 -0.87 11.70
N ALA A 412 31.46 -0.53 11.37
CA ALA A 412 32.41 0.03 12.33
C ALA A 412 31.90 1.33 12.94
N GLU A 413 31.41 2.24 12.10
CA GLU A 413 30.81 3.50 12.53
C GLU A 413 29.49 3.29 13.29
N GLU A 414 28.64 2.35 12.87
CA GLU A 414 27.39 2.07 13.58
C GLU A 414 27.65 1.52 14.99
N ILE A 415 28.68 0.69 15.18
CA ILE A 415 29.08 0.19 16.51
C ILE A 415 29.58 1.34 17.39
N ARG A 416 30.46 2.21 16.86
CA ARG A 416 30.90 3.44 17.54
C ARG A 416 29.71 4.29 17.97
N LEU A 417 28.81 4.60 17.03
CA LEU A 417 27.62 5.39 17.29
C LEU A 417 26.67 4.74 18.29
N ARG A 418 26.58 3.41 18.34
CA ARG A 418 25.73 2.72 19.34
C ARG A 418 26.35 2.73 20.73
N ALA A 419 27.66 2.61 20.82
CA ALA A 419 28.38 2.70 22.09
C ALA A 419 28.35 4.13 22.66
N THR A 420 28.39 5.15 21.80
CA THR A 420 28.37 6.56 22.24
C THR A 420 26.96 7.13 22.43
N LYS A 421 25.92 6.49 21.87
CA LYS A 421 24.54 6.96 22.03
C LYS A 421 24.10 6.81 23.48
N PRO A 422 23.67 7.89 24.15
CA PRO A 422 23.10 7.78 25.48
C PRO A 422 21.87 6.87 25.43
N ALA A 423 21.68 6.06 26.48
CA ALA A 423 20.49 5.24 26.61
C ALA A 423 19.28 6.16 26.48
N LYS A 424 18.39 5.86 25.52
CA LYS A 424 17.18 6.67 25.32
C LYS A 424 16.38 6.64 26.62
N SER A 425 16.30 7.78 27.29
CA SER A 425 15.46 7.95 28.46
C SER A 425 14.02 7.69 28.04
N LEU A 426 13.46 6.56 28.49
CA LEU A 426 12.06 6.20 28.31
C LEU A 426 11.10 7.20 28.99
N VAL A 427 11.62 8.12 29.81
CA VAL A 427 10.85 9.12 30.56
C VAL A 427 10.45 10.34 29.71
N ASN A 428 11.13 10.63 28.59
CA ASN A 428 10.88 11.85 27.79
C ASN A 428 10.34 11.57 26.38
N SER A 429 9.66 10.44 26.17
CA SER A 429 8.88 10.27 24.94
C SER A 429 7.58 11.07 25.10
N PRO A 430 7.34 12.17 24.35
CA PRO A 430 6.16 12.99 24.55
C PRO A 430 4.93 12.19 24.10
N PHE A 431 4.14 11.77 25.08
CA PHE A 431 2.77 11.31 24.90
C PHE A 431 1.91 12.54 24.57
N GLY A 432 1.90 12.97 23.31
CA GLY A 432 0.98 13.99 22.82
C GLY A 432 1.63 15.05 21.91
N GLY A 433 1.26 15.05 20.63
CA GLY A 433 1.65 16.12 19.70
C GLY A 433 1.51 15.79 18.21
N SER A 434 0.27 15.74 17.73
CA SER A 434 -0.25 15.94 16.36
C SER A 434 0.71 16.15 15.17
N ALA A 435 0.62 15.28 14.14
CA ALA A 435 0.07 15.66 12.82
C ALA A 435 0.23 14.53 11.76
N GLY A 436 -0.90 13.91 11.40
CA GLY A 436 -1.25 13.43 10.05
C GLY A 436 -0.32 12.46 9.29
N GLY A 437 -0.63 11.15 9.34
CA GLY A 437 -0.13 10.22 8.32
C GLY A 437 -0.19 8.74 8.69
N GLN A 438 -1.33 8.10 8.37
CA GLN A 438 -1.43 6.69 7.98
C GLN A 438 -1.27 5.61 9.07
N LEU A 439 -2.44 5.17 9.56
CA LEU A 439 -2.68 3.95 10.33
C LEU A 439 -2.26 2.70 9.54
N GLY A 440 -1.30 1.95 10.07
CA GLY A 440 -0.99 0.60 9.64
C GLY A 440 0.28 0.04 10.26
N LYS A 441 0.10 -0.84 11.25
CA LYS A 441 1.08 -1.74 11.90
C LYS A 441 1.75 -1.24 13.19
N GLY A 442 1.34 -1.86 14.29
CA GLY A 442 2.07 -1.82 15.55
C GLY A 442 1.51 -2.76 16.62
N LEU A 443 0.91 -3.90 16.26
CA LEU A 443 0.44 -4.92 17.20
C LEU A 443 1.30 -6.19 17.04
N GLY A 444 2.48 -6.20 17.65
CA GLY A 444 3.43 -7.32 17.52
C GLY A 444 4.68 -7.20 18.38
N GLY A 445 4.60 -6.54 19.54
CA GLY A 445 5.78 -6.29 20.37
C GLY A 445 5.56 -6.19 21.87
N LEU A 446 4.39 -6.59 22.40
CA LEU A 446 4.09 -6.47 23.83
C LEU A 446 3.50 -7.75 24.42
N LEU A 447 4.19 -8.88 24.21
CA LEU A 447 3.92 -10.15 24.90
C LEU A 447 5.24 -10.83 25.31
N SER A 448 6.08 -10.12 26.06
CA SER A 448 7.15 -10.75 26.84
C SER A 448 7.57 -9.81 27.98
N GLY A 449 7.32 -10.25 29.22
CA GLY A 449 7.83 -9.59 30.42
C GLY A 449 6.73 -9.30 31.44
N SER A 450 6.53 -10.22 32.39
CA SER A 450 5.73 -9.99 33.58
C SER A 450 6.43 -8.98 34.49
N SER A 451 5.84 -7.79 34.64
CA SER A 451 6.09 -6.93 35.78
C SER A 451 4.76 -6.37 36.26
N GLY A 452 4.34 -6.77 37.46
CA GLY A 452 3.07 -6.36 38.07
C GLY A 452 2.99 -4.85 38.22
N VAL A 453 2.13 -4.22 37.44
CA VAL A 453 1.76 -2.82 37.59
C VAL A 453 0.71 -2.75 38.70
N ARG A 454 1.07 -2.18 39.86
CA ARG A 454 0.09 -1.80 40.89
C ARG A 454 -0.57 -0.50 40.45
N VAL A 455 -1.81 -0.57 40.01
CA VAL A 455 -2.67 0.59 39.82
C VAL A 455 -3.15 1.02 41.20
N VAL A 456 -2.66 2.15 41.69
CA VAL A 456 -3.22 2.83 42.85
C VAL A 456 -4.25 3.82 42.32
N GLU A 457 -5.53 3.48 42.42
CA GLU A 457 -6.62 4.42 42.16
C GLU A 457 -6.72 5.38 43.35
N SER A 458 -6.25 6.62 43.19
CA SER A 458 -6.54 7.70 44.13
C SER A 458 -7.96 8.25 43.88
N PRO A 459 -8.81 8.40 44.91
CA PRO A 459 -10.19 8.85 44.75
C PRO A 459 -10.26 10.38 44.71
N GLU A 460 -9.68 11.01 43.70
CA GLU A 460 -9.86 12.44 43.47
C GLU A 460 -10.73 12.68 42.23
N LYS A 461 -11.85 13.37 42.44
CA LYS A 461 -12.83 13.69 41.41
C LYS A 461 -12.17 14.60 40.38
N HIS A 462 -11.88 14.07 39.20
CA HIS A 462 -11.39 14.87 38.08
C HIS A 462 -12.41 15.96 37.73
N TYR A 463 -11.91 17.18 37.52
CA TYR A 463 -12.68 18.36 37.16
C TYR A 463 -13.50 18.08 35.89
N GLY A 464 -14.81 17.98 36.06
CA GLY A 464 -15.71 17.54 35.00
C GLY A 464 -16.15 18.69 34.10
N LEU A 465 -16.53 18.38 32.86
CA LEU A 465 -17.18 19.32 31.94
C LEU A 465 -18.36 20.07 32.59
N LYS A 466 -19.10 19.44 33.51
CA LYS A 466 -20.16 20.10 34.28
C LYS A 466 -19.65 21.21 35.20
N GLU A 467 -18.48 21.03 35.81
CA GLU A 467 -17.85 22.04 36.67
C GLU A 467 -17.26 23.17 35.83
N PHE A 468 -16.65 22.83 34.69
CA PHE A 468 -16.19 23.81 33.69
C PHE A 468 -17.33 24.72 33.20
N TRP A 469 -18.49 24.15 32.82
CA TRP A 469 -19.64 24.94 32.39
C TRP A 469 -20.28 25.76 33.51
N ARG A 470 -20.25 25.26 34.75
CA ARG A 470 -20.75 25.98 35.93
C ARG A 470 -19.87 27.18 36.28
N ASP A 471 -18.55 27.06 36.16
CA ASP A 471 -17.62 28.19 36.38
C ASP A 471 -17.69 29.21 35.25
N LEU A 472 -17.90 28.76 34.01
CA LEU A 472 -17.97 29.66 32.85
C LEU A 472 -19.24 30.55 32.86
N TRP A 473 -20.29 30.14 33.56
CA TRP A 473 -21.56 30.87 33.67
C TRP A 473 -21.76 31.59 35.00
N ARG A 474 -20.77 31.53 35.90
CA ARG A 474 -20.82 32.25 37.17
C ARG A 474 -20.42 33.71 36.96
N LYS A 475 -21.41 34.59 36.77
CA LYS A 475 -21.20 36.06 36.75
C LYS A 475 -20.64 36.52 38.09
N LYS A 476 -19.51 37.23 38.07
CA LYS A 476 -18.96 38.00 39.20
C LYS A 476 -20.00 39.02 39.68
N ALA A 477 -20.33 38.95 40.97
CA ALA A 477 -20.79 40.11 41.73
C ALA A 477 -19.58 40.94 42.15
#